data_AF-A0A7W7XD53-F1
#
_entry.id   AF-A0A7W7XD53-F1
#
_cell.length_a   1.000
_cell.length_b   1.000
_cell.length_c   1.000
_cell.angle_alpha   90.00
_cell.angle_beta   90.00
_cell.angle_gamma   90.00
#
_symmetry.space_group_name_H-M   'P 1'
#
loop_
_entity.id
_entity.type
_entity.pdbx_description
1 polymer ?
#
loop_
_entity_poly.entity_id
_entity_poly.type
_entity_poly.pdbx_seq_one_letter_code
_entity_poly.pdbx_strand_id
1 'polypeptide(L)'
;MSARNRRLPRHRAWPLTSTDINECLGPHMTRVTDLRFLTGHDSGTVVLGAAWVAPNRRNYGRGIHPESVGFRIDVHPVDAADRAATRAVLREQALPQLHEWVTQAIAADETWQLTDHQHCWRLVDGRLTHRDEA
;
A
#
# COMPACT_ATOMS: atom_id res chain seq x y z
N MET A 1 5.69 -16.77 9.76
CA MET A 1 7.06 -16.37 9.37
C MET A 1 7.47 -15.18 10.21
N SER A 2 8.54 -15.32 11.00
CA SER A 2 8.99 -14.32 11.97
C SER A 2 9.35 -12.99 11.31
N ALA A 3 8.73 -11.91 11.78
CA ALA A 3 9.16 -10.54 11.55
C ALA A 3 10.58 -10.36 12.10
N ARG A 4 11.59 -10.68 11.27
CA ARG A 4 12.98 -10.28 11.52
C ARG A 4 12.95 -8.78 11.80
N ASN A 5 13.49 -8.37 12.96
CA ASN A 5 13.64 -6.99 13.42
C ASN A 5 14.19 -6.07 12.31
N ARG A 6 13.31 -5.60 11.45
CA ARG A 6 13.56 -4.63 10.40
C ARG A 6 13.60 -3.29 11.12
N ARG A 7 14.79 -2.84 11.51
CA ARG A 7 14.97 -1.56 12.18
C ARG A 7 15.16 -0.47 11.13
N LEU A 8 14.31 0.54 11.17
CA LEU A 8 14.54 1.78 10.44
C LEU A 8 15.76 2.53 11.01
N PRO A 9 16.45 3.33 10.19
CA PRO A 9 17.36 4.35 10.68
C PRO A 9 16.69 5.24 11.73
N ARG A 10 17.46 5.77 12.70
CA ARG A 10 16.94 6.56 13.84
C ARG A 10 16.08 7.79 13.45
N HIS A 11 16.33 8.36 12.28
CA HIS A 11 15.63 9.54 11.76
C HIS A 11 14.42 9.16 10.90
N ARG A 12 14.06 7.88 10.81
CA ARG A 12 12.93 7.41 10.01
C ARG A 12 11.92 6.67 10.87
N ALA A 13 10.64 6.85 10.55
CA ALA A 13 9.56 6.14 11.19
C ALA A 13 8.46 5.79 10.18
N TRP A 14 7.77 4.69 10.41
CA TRP A 14 6.52 4.44 9.69
C TRP A 14 5.41 5.33 10.25
N PRO A 15 4.69 6.07 9.39
CA PRO A 15 3.60 6.95 9.84
C PRO A 15 2.35 6.14 10.20
N LEU A 16 2.14 4.99 9.56
CA LEU A 16 1.03 4.07 9.80
C LEU A 16 1.52 2.80 10.50
N THR A 17 0.58 2.07 11.10
CA THR A 17 0.78 0.76 11.71
C THR A 17 -0.09 -0.28 11.01
N SER A 18 0.15 -1.56 11.26
CA SER A 18 -0.73 -2.62 10.76
C SER A 18 -2.17 -2.46 11.27
N THR A 19 -2.34 -1.95 12.49
CA THR A 19 -3.67 -1.67 13.06
C THR A 19 -4.42 -0.62 12.26
N ASP A 20 -3.77 0.46 11.84
CA ASP A 20 -4.43 1.50 11.03
C ASP A 20 -4.93 0.93 9.70
N ILE A 21 -4.13 0.07 9.05
CA ILE A 21 -4.53 -0.59 7.80
C ILE A 21 -5.65 -1.59 8.03
N ASN A 22 -5.58 -2.38 9.10
CA ASN A 22 -6.62 -3.35 9.46
C ASN A 22 -7.96 -2.66 9.78
N GLU A 23 -7.94 -1.57 10.54
CA GLU A 23 -9.13 -0.78 10.84
C GLU A 23 -9.72 -0.13 9.58
N CYS A 24 -8.86 0.38 8.70
CA CYS A 24 -9.25 0.99 7.44
C CYS A 24 -9.93 0.00 6.49
N LEU A 25 -9.34 -1.19 6.29
CA LEU A 25 -9.82 -2.15 5.29
C LEU A 25 -10.82 -3.16 5.85
N GLY A 26 -10.81 -3.40 7.16
CA GLY A 26 -11.74 -4.30 7.82
C GLY A 26 -11.84 -5.67 7.11
N PRO A 27 -13.02 -6.10 6.65
CA PRO A 27 -13.19 -7.36 5.93
C PRO A 27 -12.37 -7.49 4.64
N HIS A 28 -12.03 -6.37 3.99
CA HIS A 28 -11.24 -6.36 2.76
C HIS A 28 -9.78 -6.77 2.99
N MET A 29 -9.30 -6.80 4.24
CA MET A 29 -7.98 -7.36 4.59
C MET A 29 -7.79 -8.80 4.11
N THR A 30 -8.88 -9.57 3.98
CA THR A 30 -8.84 -10.95 3.46
C THR A 30 -8.37 -11.03 1.99
N ARG A 31 -8.41 -9.92 1.25
CA ARG A 31 -7.95 -9.80 -0.13
C ARG A 31 -6.54 -9.19 -0.24
N VAL A 32 -5.95 -8.77 0.88
CA VAL A 32 -4.58 -8.26 0.93
C VAL A 32 -3.62 -9.44 1.03
N THR A 33 -2.83 -9.67 -0.01
CA THR A 33 -1.86 -10.78 -0.08
C THR A 33 -0.52 -10.40 0.54
N ASP A 34 -0.21 -9.11 0.58
CA ASP A 34 1.06 -8.62 1.11
C ASP A 34 0.95 -7.21 1.69
N LEU A 35 1.24 -7.07 2.98
CA LEU A 35 1.34 -5.79 3.68
C LEU A 35 2.81 -5.58 4.08
N ARG A 36 3.45 -4.56 3.50
CA ARG A 36 4.87 -4.29 3.69
C ARG A 36 5.10 -2.96 4.37
N PHE A 37 5.91 -3.01 5.42
CA PHE A 37 6.54 -1.85 6.02
C PHE A 37 7.94 -1.74 5.43
N LEU A 38 8.13 -0.81 4.49
CA LEU A 38 9.36 -0.72 3.72
C LEU A 38 10.49 -0.12 4.57
N THR A 39 11.68 -0.69 4.43
CA THR A 39 12.90 -0.28 5.15
C THR A 39 13.95 0.36 4.25
N GLY A 40 13.64 0.55 2.96
CA GLY A 40 14.56 1.01 1.92
C GLY A 40 14.86 2.51 1.99
N HIS A 41 15.64 2.98 1.01
CA HIS A 41 15.97 4.40 0.84
C HIS A 41 14.73 5.28 0.72
N ASP A 42 14.93 6.58 0.93
CA ASP A 42 13.90 7.60 0.82
C ASP A 42 13.07 7.41 -0.46
N SER A 43 11.77 7.20 -0.30
CA SER A 43 10.85 7.01 -1.44
C SER A 43 10.41 8.34 -2.05
N GLY A 44 11.23 9.37 -1.82
CA GLY A 44 10.93 10.76 -2.08
C GLY A 44 9.67 11.17 -1.34
N THR A 45 8.62 11.43 -2.10
CA THR A 45 7.35 11.94 -1.58
C THR A 45 6.31 10.85 -1.36
N VAL A 46 6.57 9.60 -1.78
CA VAL A 46 5.60 8.50 -1.64
C VAL A 46 5.53 8.06 -0.17
N VAL A 47 4.33 8.07 0.38
CA VAL A 47 4.05 7.76 1.79
C VAL A 47 3.21 6.49 1.97
N LEU A 48 2.41 6.13 0.96
CA LEU A 48 1.59 4.93 0.89
C LEU A 48 1.47 4.48 -0.57
N GLY A 49 1.55 3.17 -0.79
CA GLY A 49 1.27 2.54 -2.08
C GLY A 49 0.27 1.42 -1.93
N ALA A 50 -0.59 1.26 -2.92
CA ALA A 50 -1.46 0.11 -3.10
C ALA A 50 -1.30 -0.42 -4.51
N ALA A 51 -1.38 -1.74 -4.68
CA ALA A 51 -1.35 -2.36 -5.99
C ALA A 51 -2.31 -3.55 -6.04
N TRP A 52 -2.98 -3.71 -7.17
CA TRP A 52 -3.70 -4.91 -7.54
C TRP A 52 -2.76 -5.75 -8.38
N VAL A 53 -2.48 -6.97 -7.91
CA VAL A 53 -1.67 -7.94 -8.63
C VAL A 53 -2.61 -8.88 -9.36
N ALA A 54 -2.67 -8.75 -10.68
CA ALA A 54 -3.56 -9.53 -11.52
C ALA A 54 -3.06 -10.98 -11.67
N PRO A 55 -3.97 -11.93 -11.95
CA PRO A 55 -3.59 -13.27 -12.38
C PRO A 55 -2.88 -13.18 -13.74
N ASN A 56 -1.55 -13.22 -13.74
CA ASN A 56 -0.77 -13.08 -14.96
C ASN A 56 -0.97 -14.28 -15.92
N ARG A 57 -1.44 -14.02 -17.14
CA ARG A 57 -1.57 -15.04 -18.21
C ARG A 57 -0.23 -15.44 -18.87
N ARG A 58 0.87 -14.73 -18.62
CA ARG A 58 2.09 -14.78 -19.46
C ARG A 58 3.24 -15.69 -19.00
N ASN A 59 3.16 -16.35 -17.84
CA ASN A 59 4.27 -17.20 -17.37
C ASN A 59 4.03 -18.69 -17.57
N TYR A 60 4.12 -19.15 -18.81
CA TYR A 60 4.50 -20.54 -19.10
C TYR A 60 5.95 -20.75 -18.61
N GLY A 61 6.15 -21.13 -17.35
CA GLY A 61 7.44 -21.65 -16.86
C GLY A 61 7.90 -21.21 -15.46
N ARG A 62 7.37 -20.10 -14.90
CA ARG A 62 7.58 -19.71 -13.49
C ARG A 62 6.27 -19.17 -12.93
N GLY A 63 5.43 -20.07 -12.44
CA GLY A 63 4.09 -19.76 -11.96
C GLY A 63 4.11 -18.67 -10.89
N ILE A 64 3.30 -17.63 -11.11
CA ILE A 64 2.81 -16.78 -10.02
C ILE A 64 1.93 -17.69 -9.16
N HIS A 65 2.23 -17.80 -7.87
CA HIS A 65 1.45 -18.63 -6.96
C HIS A 65 -0.01 -18.11 -6.94
N PRO A 66 -1.06 -18.95 -7.04
CA PRO A 66 -2.45 -18.50 -7.00
C PRO A 66 -2.78 -17.57 -5.82
N GLU A 67 -2.02 -17.70 -4.72
CA GLU A 67 -2.12 -16.88 -3.51
C GLU A 67 -1.53 -15.46 -3.63
N SER A 68 -0.87 -15.12 -4.75
CA SER A 68 -0.34 -13.76 -4.97
C SER A 68 -1.28 -12.83 -5.72
N VAL A 69 -2.44 -13.32 -6.17
CA VAL A 69 -3.50 -12.49 -6.75
C VAL A 69 -4.25 -11.77 -5.64
N GLY A 70 -4.25 -10.45 -5.68
CA GLY A 70 -4.91 -9.62 -4.67
C GLY A 70 -4.19 -8.30 -4.46
N PHE A 71 -4.41 -7.70 -3.29
CA PHE A 71 -3.85 -6.39 -2.98
C PHE A 71 -2.49 -6.48 -2.29
N ARG A 72 -1.53 -5.71 -2.79
CA ARG A 72 -0.30 -5.36 -2.08
C ARG A 72 -0.42 -3.95 -1.52
N ILE A 73 -0.03 -3.75 -0.27
CA ILE A 73 0.01 -2.44 0.39
C ILE A 73 1.41 -2.20 0.91
N ASP A 74 1.98 -1.06 0.54
CA ASP A 74 3.33 -0.65 0.88
C ASP A 74 3.28 0.63 1.72
N VAL A 75 3.75 0.56 2.98
CA VAL A 75 3.90 1.72 3.87
C VAL A 75 5.34 2.19 3.84
N HIS A 76 5.54 3.44 3.40
CA HIS A 76 6.86 4.03 3.24
C HIS A 76 7.31 4.76 4.52
N PRO A 77 8.61 4.69 4.87
CA PRO A 77 9.13 5.41 6.03
C PRO A 77 9.28 6.90 5.74
N VAL A 78 8.83 7.74 6.67
CA VAL A 78 8.98 9.21 6.62
C VAL A 78 10.01 9.68 7.64
N ASP A 79 10.37 10.97 7.60
CA ASP A 79 11.16 11.57 8.68
C ASP A 79 10.44 11.38 10.03
N ALA A 80 11.19 10.97 11.04
CA ALA A 80 10.66 10.76 12.39
C ALA A 80 10.05 12.04 12.98
N ALA A 81 10.57 13.22 12.62
CA ALA A 81 10.02 14.52 13.03
C ALA A 81 8.63 14.76 12.43
N ASP A 82 8.41 14.34 11.19
CA ASP A 82 7.15 14.55 10.46
C ASP A 82 6.13 13.42 10.66
N ARG A 83 6.51 12.35 11.37
CA ARG A 83 5.70 11.14 11.53
C ARG A 83 4.28 11.44 12.02
N ALA A 84 4.14 12.27 13.05
CA ALA A 84 2.84 12.56 13.65
C ALA A 84 1.92 13.35 12.70
N ALA A 85 2.47 14.38 12.04
CA ALA A 85 1.75 15.18 11.06
C ALA A 85 1.35 14.35 9.84
N THR A 86 2.30 13.57 9.30
CA THR A 86 2.06 12.64 8.19
C THR A 86 0.97 11.63 8.55
N ARG A 87 1.02 11.04 9.75
CA ARG A 87 0.02 10.08 10.22
C ARG A 87 -1.38 10.70 10.25
N ALA A 88 -1.53 11.93 10.72
CA ALA A 88 -2.82 12.62 10.75
C ALA A 88 -3.40 12.76 9.34
N VAL A 89 -2.60 13.29 8.39
CA VAL A 89 -3.01 13.44 6.98
C VAL A 89 -3.37 12.10 6.34
N LEU A 90 -2.56 11.06 6.58
CA LEU A 90 -2.82 9.73 6.03
C LEU A 90 -4.12 9.12 6.59
N ARG A 91 -4.39 9.27 7.89
CA ARG A 91 -5.62 8.75 8.50
C ARG A 91 -6.87 9.48 8.01
N GLU A 92 -6.77 10.79 7.81
CA GLU A 92 -7.89 11.61 7.38
C GLU A 92 -8.19 11.47 5.88
N GLN A 93 -7.16 11.31 5.05
CA GLN A 93 -7.31 11.39 3.59
C GLN A 93 -6.91 10.10 2.88
N ALA A 94 -5.71 9.56 3.13
CA ALA A 94 -5.19 8.42 2.37
C ALA A 94 -5.92 7.11 2.71
N LEU A 95 -6.25 6.85 3.97
CA LEU A 95 -6.93 5.63 4.37
C LEU A 95 -8.36 5.53 3.82
N PRO A 96 -9.21 6.58 3.87
CA PRO A 96 -10.50 6.55 3.18
C PRO A 96 -10.36 6.32 1.67
N GLN A 97 -9.39 6.97 1.01
CA GLN A 97 -9.13 6.78 -0.42
C GLN A 97 -8.64 5.36 -0.73
N LEU A 98 -7.80 4.77 0.11
CA LEU A 98 -7.36 3.39 -0.01
C LEU A 98 -8.54 2.42 0.09
N HIS A 99 -9.42 2.63 1.07
CA HIS A 99 -10.63 1.81 1.23
C HIS A 99 -11.54 1.91 0.00
N GLU A 100 -11.76 3.13 -0.51
CA GLU A 100 -12.54 3.35 -1.74
C GLU A 100 -11.91 2.65 -2.94
N TRP A 101 -10.62 2.82 -3.16
CA TRP A 101 -9.89 2.20 -4.27
C TRP A 101 -9.95 0.68 -4.21
N VAL A 102 -9.75 0.07 -3.03
CA VAL A 102 -9.90 -1.38 -2.83
C VAL A 102 -11.34 -1.85 -3.08
N THR A 103 -12.33 -1.08 -2.61
CA THR A 103 -13.75 -1.39 -2.83
C THR A 103 -14.10 -1.39 -4.31
N GLN A 104 -13.65 -0.36 -5.03
CA GLN A 104 -13.85 -0.22 -6.47
C GLN A 104 -13.16 -1.35 -7.24
N ALA A 105 -11.92 -1.67 -6.90
CA ALA A 105 -11.17 -2.77 -7.50
C ALA A 105 -11.85 -4.14 -7.30
N ILE A 106 -12.43 -4.40 -6.12
CA ILE A 106 -13.21 -5.63 -5.86
C ILE A 106 -14.49 -5.68 -6.70
N ALA A 107 -15.13 -4.53 -6.92
CA ALA A 107 -16.35 -4.41 -7.71
C ALA A 107 -16.09 -4.27 -9.23
N ALA A 108 -14.83 -4.08 -9.62
CA ALA A 108 -14.45 -3.86 -11.02
C ALA A 108 -14.68 -5.12 -11.87
N ASP A 109 -14.85 -4.91 -13.17
CA ASP A 109 -15.06 -6.00 -14.12
C ASP A 109 -13.80 -6.88 -14.31
N GLU A 110 -14.00 -8.01 -14.99
CA GLU A 110 -12.92 -8.97 -15.26
C GLU A 110 -11.78 -8.35 -16.07
N THR A 111 -12.06 -7.41 -16.98
CA THR A 111 -11.03 -6.77 -17.81
C THR A 111 -10.09 -5.93 -16.95
N TRP A 112 -10.65 -5.19 -16.00
CA TRP A 112 -9.86 -4.45 -15.01
C TRP A 112 -9.04 -5.41 -14.15
N GLN A 113 -9.65 -6.46 -13.61
CA GLN A 113 -8.99 -7.42 -12.72
C GLN A 113 -7.89 -8.26 -13.41
N LEU A 114 -7.88 -8.34 -14.74
CA LEU A 114 -6.85 -9.04 -15.53
C LEU A 114 -5.58 -8.21 -15.78
N THR A 115 -5.53 -6.94 -15.36
CA THR A 115 -4.39 -6.04 -15.53
C THR A 115 -3.87 -5.60 -14.17
N ASP A 116 -2.56 -5.44 -14.02
CA ASP A 116 -1.99 -4.87 -12.80
C ASP A 116 -2.40 -3.40 -12.68
N HIS A 117 -2.70 -2.94 -11.47
CA HIS A 117 -2.99 -1.53 -11.20
C HIS A 117 -2.21 -1.08 -9.98
N GLN A 118 -1.77 0.18 -9.99
CA GLN A 118 -1.08 0.76 -8.85
C GLN A 118 -1.66 2.12 -8.50
N HIS A 119 -1.80 2.39 -7.21
CA HIS A 119 -2.22 3.67 -6.69
C HIS A 119 -1.20 4.14 -5.65
N CYS A 120 -0.63 5.32 -5.88
CA CYS A 120 0.40 5.87 -4.99
C CYS A 120 -0.07 7.20 -4.39
N TRP A 121 0.08 7.33 -3.07
CA TRP A 121 -0.10 8.58 -2.36
C TRP A 121 1.24 9.24 -2.10
N ARG A 122 1.34 10.50 -2.50
CA ARG A 122 2.52 11.35 -2.36
C ARG A 122 2.21 12.54 -1.46
N LEU A 123 3.06 12.79 -0.48
CA LEU A 123 2.97 13.95 0.42
C LEU A 123 4.07 14.95 0.04
N VAL A 124 3.66 16.14 -0.39
CA VAL A 124 4.56 17.25 -0.75
C VAL A 124 4.10 18.48 0.01
N ASP A 125 4.98 19.09 0.80
CA ASP A 125 4.70 20.30 1.59
C ASP A 125 3.41 20.17 2.45
N GLY A 126 3.17 18.98 3.03
CA GLY A 126 1.99 18.68 3.83
C GLY A 126 0.70 18.44 3.03
N ARG A 127 0.74 18.55 1.70
CA ARG A 127 -0.39 18.27 0.81
C ARG A 127 -0.32 16.86 0.26
N LEU A 128 -1.36 16.08 0.53
CA LEU A 128 -1.51 14.74 -0.04
C LEU A 128 -2.01 14.86 -1.48
N THR A 129 -1.34 14.16 -2.39
CA THR A 129 -1.75 13.93 -3.77
C THR A 129 -1.74 12.44 -4.04
N HIS A 130 -2.55 11.98 -4.98
CA HIS A 130 -2.53 10.58 -5.37
C HIS A 130 -2.51 10.44 -6.89
N ARG A 131 -2.07 9.28 -7.37
CA ARG A 131 -2.02 8.96 -8.79
C ARG A 131 -2.24 7.47 -8.99
N ASP A 132 -3.18 7.15 -9.88
CA ASP A 132 -3.29 5.83 -10.50
C ASP A 132 -2.24 5.68 -11.60
N GLU A 133 -1.52 4.58 -11.56
CA GLU A 133 -0.57 4.13 -12.57
C GLU A 133 -1.10 2.81 -13.12
N ALA A 134 -1.25 2.75 -14.45
CA ALA A 134 -1.79 1.63 -15.23
C ALA A 134 -0.70 0.97 -16.08
#